data_AF-K3WKE0-F1
#
_entry.id   AF-K3WKE0-F1
#
_cell.length_a   1.000
_cell.length_b   1.000
_cell.length_c   1.000
_cell.angle_alpha   90.00
_cell.angle_beta   90.00
_cell.angle_gamma   90.00
#
_symmetry.space_group_name_H-M   'P 1'
#
loop_
_entity.id
_entity.type
_entity.pdbx_description
1 polymer ?
#
loop_
_entity_poly.entity_id
_entity_poly.type
_entity_poly.pdbx_seq_one_letter_code
_entity_poly.pdbx_strand_id
1 'polypeptide(L)'
;MSESKLVDDEETHLGALPVVDVTAVDISPNPAALTDELNLEVDFHLSKPVANGVWDIEYLVDSLGQVEATDYARGDNHFQFTAPQIDVTGIEPSQFTNCGLLIASLKGEEEGEIMDLKMVIQVSEQRGELQRIIYSPLE
;
A
#
# COMPACT_ATOMS: atom_id res chain seq x y z
N MET A 1 8.62 55.06 7.36
CA MET A 1 8.85 54.36 8.65
C MET A 1 7.48 53.85 9.09
N SER A 2 7.08 52.60 8.96
CA SER A 2 7.76 51.38 8.54
C SER A 2 6.66 50.43 8.06
N GLU A 3 6.90 49.78 6.92
CA GLU A 3 6.23 48.52 6.61
C GLU A 3 6.62 47.48 7.65
N SER A 4 5.67 46.71 8.15
CA SER A 4 5.93 45.39 8.71
C SER A 4 4.71 44.53 8.45
N LYS A 5 4.86 43.73 7.38
CA LYS A 5 4.15 42.49 7.09
C LYS A 5 3.92 41.69 8.38
N LEU A 6 2.65 41.44 8.69
CA LEU A 6 2.25 40.22 9.39
C LEU A 6 1.61 39.36 8.32
N VAL A 7 2.45 38.54 7.68
CA VAL A 7 2.02 37.46 6.79
C VAL A 7 1.79 36.25 7.70
N ASP A 8 0.65 35.58 7.49
CA ASP A 8 0.38 34.17 7.77
C ASP A 8 1.34 33.46 8.72
N ASP A 9 0.89 33.21 9.95
CA ASP A 9 1.50 32.18 10.82
C ASP A 9 0.43 31.49 11.69
N GLU A 10 -0.81 31.41 11.20
CA GLU A 10 -1.91 30.67 11.84
C GLU A 10 -2.29 29.35 11.11
N GLU A 11 -1.50 28.92 10.12
CA GLU A 11 -1.67 27.60 9.45
C GLU A 11 -0.64 26.53 9.88
N THR A 12 0.32 26.85 10.75
CA THR A 12 1.51 26.00 10.99
C THR A 12 1.40 24.99 12.15
N HIS A 13 0.20 24.81 12.74
CA HIS A 13 -0.03 23.86 13.85
C HIS A 13 -0.83 22.59 13.48
N LEU A 14 -1.15 22.37 12.21
CA LEU A 14 -1.45 21.03 11.73
C LEU A 14 -0.11 20.36 11.45
N GLY A 15 0.38 19.56 12.41
CA GLY A 15 1.61 18.81 12.21
C GLY A 15 1.53 18.04 10.90
N ALA A 16 2.37 18.41 9.92
CA ALA A 16 2.34 17.77 8.60
C ALA A 16 2.32 16.24 8.76
N LEU A 17 1.47 15.56 8.00
CA LEU A 17 1.41 14.10 8.00
C LEU A 17 2.82 13.51 7.80
N PRO A 18 3.11 12.35 8.42
CA PRO A 18 4.36 11.66 8.18
C PRO A 18 4.55 11.41 6.68
N VAL A 19 5.61 11.99 6.11
CA VAL A 19 6.04 11.66 4.75
C VAL A 19 6.63 10.26 4.78
N VAL A 20 6.14 9.43 3.85
CA VAL A 20 6.56 8.05 3.64
C VAL A 20 7.22 7.96 2.26
N ASP A 21 8.49 7.58 2.23
CA ASP A 21 9.25 7.36 1.00
C ASP A 21 9.50 5.85 0.85
N VAL A 22 8.81 5.20 -0.08
CA VAL A 22 8.99 3.76 -0.33
C VAL A 22 10.29 3.55 -1.11
N THR A 23 11.18 2.74 -0.56
CA THR A 23 12.54 2.51 -1.09
C THR A 23 12.66 1.18 -1.83
N ALA A 24 11.90 0.17 -1.41
CA ALA A 24 11.81 -1.12 -2.11
C ALA A 24 10.42 -1.74 -1.93
N VAL A 25 9.99 -2.48 -2.96
CA VAL A 25 8.77 -3.29 -2.94
C VAL A 25 9.12 -4.61 -3.59
N ASP A 26 9.02 -5.70 -2.84
CA ASP A 26 9.16 -7.06 -3.34
C ASP A 26 7.81 -7.78 -3.31
N ILE A 27 7.53 -8.49 -4.40
CA ILE A 27 6.25 -9.18 -4.59
C ILE A 27 6.57 -10.59 -5.08
N SER A 28 6.22 -11.59 -4.29
CA SER A 28 6.52 -12.97 -4.61
C SER A 28 5.41 -13.94 -4.19
N PRO A 29 5.13 -14.99 -4.98
CA PRO A 29 5.58 -15.22 -6.35
C PRO A 29 4.95 -14.26 -7.37
N ASN A 30 5.75 -13.87 -8.38
CA ASN A 30 5.32 -13.01 -9.49
C ASN A 30 6.13 -13.33 -10.76
N PRO A 31 5.54 -13.79 -11.87
CA PRO A 31 4.11 -14.09 -12.10
C PRO A 31 3.62 -15.33 -11.33
N ALA A 32 2.33 -15.38 -11.01
CA ALA A 32 1.68 -16.50 -10.31
C ALA A 32 0.22 -16.71 -10.77
N ALA A 33 -0.43 -17.80 -10.32
CA ALA A 33 -1.86 -17.95 -10.57
C ALA A 33 -2.67 -16.89 -9.80
N LEU A 34 -3.84 -16.51 -10.31
CA LEU A 34 -4.65 -15.45 -9.73
C LEU A 34 -5.02 -15.70 -8.25
N THR A 35 -5.19 -16.97 -7.88
CA THR A 35 -5.61 -17.42 -6.54
C THR A 35 -4.44 -17.88 -5.65
N ASP A 36 -3.22 -17.91 -6.16
CA ASP A 36 -2.05 -18.39 -5.41
C ASP A 36 -1.68 -17.43 -4.27
N GLU A 37 -0.76 -17.88 -3.42
CA GLU A 37 -0.21 -17.08 -2.33
C GLU A 37 0.40 -15.75 -2.80
N LEU A 38 0.25 -14.70 -1.99
CA LEU A 38 0.84 -13.38 -2.22
C LEU A 38 1.70 -13.03 -1.01
N ASN A 39 2.98 -12.81 -1.24
CA ASN A 39 3.88 -12.17 -0.30
C ASN A 39 4.21 -10.76 -0.82
N LEU A 40 3.96 -9.77 0.02
CA LEU A 40 4.27 -8.38 -0.22
C LEU A 40 5.22 -7.91 0.88
N GLU A 41 6.42 -7.50 0.48
CA GLU A 41 7.42 -6.91 1.35
C GLU A 41 7.69 -5.47 0.89
N VAL A 42 7.70 -4.53 1.83
CA VAL A 42 7.91 -3.11 1.52
C VAL A 42 8.89 -2.52 2.51
N ASP A 43 9.97 -1.96 1.96
CA ASP A 43 10.90 -1.11 2.70
C ASP A 43 10.55 0.35 2.44
N PHE A 44 10.48 1.13 3.51
CA PHE A 44 10.08 2.53 3.43
C PHE A 44 10.77 3.38 4.50
N HIS A 45 10.97 4.66 4.18
CA HIS A 45 11.54 5.64 5.07
C HIS A 45 10.44 6.57 5.60
N LEU A 46 10.39 6.75 6.92
CA LEU A 46 9.47 7.67 7.58
C LEU A 46 10.18 8.93 8.08
N SER A 47 9.60 10.08 7.74
CA SER A 47 10.06 11.38 8.25
C SER A 47 9.76 11.61 9.74
N LYS A 48 8.72 10.96 10.27
CA LYS A 48 8.23 11.04 11.66
C LYS A 48 7.79 9.64 12.12
N PRO A 49 7.87 9.33 13.43
CA PRO A 49 7.35 8.07 13.94
C PRO A 49 5.83 8.00 13.75
N VAL A 50 5.31 6.79 13.52
CA VAL A 50 3.88 6.48 13.41
C VAL A 50 3.55 5.48 14.51
N ALA A 51 2.66 5.86 15.42
CA ALA A 51 2.19 4.96 16.47
C ALA A 51 1.01 4.11 15.96
N ASN A 52 0.98 2.83 16.35
CA ASN A 52 -0.06 1.87 15.99
C ASN A 52 -0.37 1.87 14.47
N GLY A 53 0.67 1.90 13.64
CA GLY A 53 0.54 1.89 12.19
C GLY A 53 -0.02 0.56 11.68
N VAL A 54 -1.15 0.61 10.96
CA VAL A 54 -1.81 -0.55 10.37
C VAL A 54 -1.68 -0.46 8.85
N TRP A 55 -1.28 -1.58 8.21
CA TRP A 55 -1.32 -1.71 6.76
C TRP A 55 -2.56 -2.45 6.33
N ASP A 56 -3.38 -1.81 5.52
CA ASP A 56 -4.55 -2.40 4.88
C ASP A 56 -4.20 -2.84 3.47
N ILE A 57 -4.46 -4.10 3.15
CA ILE A 57 -4.15 -4.68 1.84
C ILE A 57 -5.45 -4.99 1.10
N GLU A 58 -5.62 -4.33 -0.05
CA GLU A 58 -6.76 -4.51 -0.96
C GLU A 58 -6.29 -5.07 -2.30
N TYR A 59 -7.04 -6.02 -2.86
CA TYR A 59 -6.71 -6.74 -4.09
C TYR A 59 -7.93 -6.88 -4.99
N LEU A 60 -7.85 -6.37 -6.22
CA LEU A 60 -8.90 -6.48 -7.25
C LEU A 60 -10.33 -6.15 -6.76
N VAL A 61 -10.48 -5.13 -5.92
CA VAL A 61 -11.75 -4.64 -5.33
C VAL A 61 -12.19 -5.38 -4.05
N ASP A 62 -11.45 -6.38 -3.58
CA ASP A 62 -11.70 -7.02 -2.27
C ASP A 62 -10.59 -6.72 -1.26
N SER A 63 -10.88 -6.84 0.03
CA SER A 63 -9.90 -6.68 1.11
C SER A 63 -9.23 -8.02 1.43
N LEU A 64 -7.91 -8.12 1.28
CA LEU A 64 -7.16 -9.33 1.66
C LEU A 64 -6.91 -9.42 3.17
N GLY A 65 -6.89 -8.27 3.85
CA GLY A 65 -6.70 -8.19 5.29
C GLY A 65 -5.84 -7.02 5.71
N GLN A 66 -5.45 -7.05 6.98
CA GLN A 66 -4.66 -6.01 7.62
C GLN A 66 -3.44 -6.63 8.31
N VAL A 67 -2.31 -5.94 8.29
CA VAL A 67 -1.13 -6.29 9.11
C VAL A 67 -1.36 -5.78 10.53
N GLU A 68 -0.86 -6.52 11.54
CA GLU A 68 -0.98 -6.11 12.93
C GLU A 68 -0.42 -4.72 13.17
N ALA A 69 -1.13 -3.94 13.99
CA ALA A 69 -0.74 -2.59 14.36
C ALA A 69 0.67 -2.59 14.95
N THR A 70 1.56 -1.80 14.34
CA THR A 70 2.98 -1.75 14.69
C THR A 70 3.45 -0.32 14.82
N ASP A 71 4.23 -0.03 15.86
CA ASP A 71 4.87 1.27 16.00
C ASP A 71 6.08 1.37 15.05
N TYR A 72 6.03 2.31 14.13
CA TYR A 72 7.12 2.59 13.20
C TYR A 72 7.95 3.78 13.66
N ALA A 73 9.27 3.60 13.72
CA ALA A 73 10.18 4.66 14.12
C ALA A 73 10.45 5.61 12.95
N ARG A 74 10.92 6.83 13.25
CA ARG A 74 11.51 7.69 12.22
C ARG A 74 12.75 7.00 11.63
N GLY A 75 12.86 6.99 10.31
CA GLY A 75 13.94 6.34 9.57
C GLY A 75 13.44 5.19 8.71
N ASP A 76 14.33 4.23 8.44
CA ASP A 76 14.02 3.07 7.61
C ASP A 76 13.20 2.04 8.41
N ASN A 77 12.12 1.57 7.80
CA ASN A 77 11.20 0.59 8.32
C ASN A 77 10.90 -0.45 7.24
N HIS A 78 10.37 -1.58 7.68
CA HIS A 78 10.00 -2.69 6.83
C HIS A 78 8.66 -3.26 7.32
N PHE A 79 7.79 -3.64 6.40
CA PHE A 79 6.65 -4.50 6.72
C PHE A 79 6.54 -5.64 5.70
N GLN A 80 5.94 -6.73 6.17
CA GLN A 80 5.64 -7.90 5.36
C GLN A 80 4.17 -8.29 5.54
N PHE A 81 3.52 -8.62 4.44
CA PHE A 81 2.19 -9.21 4.39
C PHE A 81 2.23 -10.51 3.59
N THR A 82 1.59 -11.56 4.12
CA THR A 82 1.44 -12.83 3.42
C THR A 82 -0.02 -13.26 3.43
N ALA A 83 -0.58 -13.51 2.25
CA ALA A 83 -1.86 -14.18 2.07
C ALA A 83 -1.59 -15.55 1.41
N PRO A 84 -1.82 -16.69 2.10
CA PRO A 84 -1.49 -18.01 1.57
C PRO A 84 -2.36 -18.43 0.38
N GLN A 85 -3.52 -17.81 0.22
CA GLN A 85 -4.41 -18.01 -0.91
C GLN A 85 -5.26 -16.75 -1.09
N ILE A 86 -5.47 -16.33 -2.33
CA ILE A 86 -6.41 -15.26 -2.65
C ILE A 86 -7.76 -15.88 -2.98
N ASP A 87 -8.76 -15.55 -2.17
CA ASP A 87 -10.13 -15.89 -2.47
C ASP A 87 -10.70 -14.87 -3.46
N VAL A 88 -11.10 -15.36 -4.63
CA VAL A 88 -11.79 -14.57 -5.66
C VAL A 88 -13.21 -15.06 -5.87
N THR A 89 -13.72 -15.92 -4.98
CA THR A 89 -15.06 -16.47 -5.05
C THR A 89 -16.10 -15.38 -4.78
N GLY A 90 -16.67 -14.85 -5.86
CA GLY A 90 -17.65 -13.75 -5.81
C GLY A 90 -17.39 -12.62 -6.78
N ILE A 91 -16.17 -12.56 -7.33
CA ILE A 91 -15.82 -11.61 -8.38
C ILE A 91 -16.15 -12.25 -9.73
N GLU A 92 -16.90 -11.53 -10.58
CA GLU A 92 -17.28 -12.06 -11.89
C GLU A 92 -16.04 -12.19 -12.78
N PRO A 93 -15.89 -13.27 -13.58
CA PRO A 93 -14.73 -13.44 -14.45
C PRO A 93 -14.47 -12.27 -15.42
N SER A 94 -15.53 -11.58 -15.83
CA SER A 94 -15.49 -10.36 -16.64
C SER A 94 -14.86 -9.16 -15.93
N GLN A 95 -14.80 -9.16 -14.60
CA GLN A 95 -14.14 -8.12 -13.79
C GLN A 95 -12.63 -8.35 -13.69
N PHE A 96 -12.15 -9.58 -13.89
CA PHE A 96 -10.70 -9.85 -13.98
C PHE A 96 -10.12 -9.47 -15.33
N THR A 97 -10.93 -9.15 -16.33
CA THR A 97 -10.42 -8.94 -17.69
C THR A 97 -9.60 -7.67 -17.79
N ASN A 98 -8.28 -7.86 -17.89
CA ASN A 98 -7.20 -6.94 -18.29
C ASN A 98 -6.39 -6.29 -17.16
N CYS A 99 -6.99 -5.61 -16.17
CA CYS A 99 -6.24 -4.92 -15.11
C CYS A 99 -7.04 -4.82 -13.80
N GLY A 100 -6.35 -4.85 -12.66
CA GLY A 100 -6.83 -4.31 -11.41
C GLY A 100 -5.71 -3.76 -10.53
N LEU A 101 -5.97 -3.56 -9.24
CA LEU A 101 -5.06 -2.87 -8.32
C LEU A 101 -4.80 -3.71 -7.08
N LEU A 102 -3.55 -3.70 -6.64
CA LEU A 102 -3.14 -4.06 -5.29
C LEU A 102 -2.83 -2.75 -4.57
N ILE A 103 -3.54 -2.46 -3.48
CA ILE A 103 -3.35 -1.24 -2.70
C ILE A 103 -2.88 -1.66 -1.32
N ALA A 104 -1.75 -1.12 -0.87
CA ALA A 104 -1.30 -1.21 0.51
C ALA A 104 -1.38 0.19 1.13
N SER A 105 -2.33 0.38 2.04
CA SER A 105 -2.58 1.68 2.68
C SER A 105 -2.07 1.67 4.11
N LEU A 106 -1.16 2.58 4.44
CA LEU A 106 -0.68 2.78 5.81
C LEU A 106 -1.60 3.77 6.52
N LYS A 107 -2.11 3.38 7.68
CA LYS A 107 -2.94 4.21 8.55
C LYS A 107 -2.30 4.35 9.93
N GLY A 108 -2.22 5.57 10.45
CA GLY A 108 -1.82 5.87 11.83
C GLY A 108 -3.03 6.08 12.72
N GLU A 109 -2.87 5.84 14.03
CA GLU A 109 -3.97 6.00 15.00
C GLU A 109 -4.45 7.45 15.11
N GLU A 110 -3.54 8.43 15.14
CA GLU A 110 -3.89 9.85 15.27
C GLU A 110 -4.04 10.54 13.91
N GLU A 111 -3.27 10.11 12.91
CA GLU A 111 -3.17 10.74 11.60
C GLU A 111 -4.23 10.27 10.59
N GLY A 112 -4.83 9.10 10.82
CA GLY A 112 -5.71 8.46 9.84
C GLY A 112 -4.92 7.87 8.67
N GLU A 113 -5.40 8.02 7.44
CA GLU A 113 -4.71 7.53 6.24
C GLU A 113 -3.46 8.37 5.95
N ILE A 114 -2.30 7.72 5.96
CA ILE A 114 -0.99 8.35 5.79
C ILE A 114 -0.54 8.25 4.33
N MET A 115 -0.63 7.05 3.75
CA MET A 115 -0.14 6.76 2.39
C MET A 115 -0.91 5.60 1.76
N ASP A 116 -1.13 5.69 0.44
CA ASP A 116 -1.50 4.55 -0.40
C ASP A 116 -0.34 4.15 -1.33
N LEU A 117 0.13 2.91 -1.21
CA LEU A 117 0.99 2.28 -2.20
C LEU A 117 0.13 1.52 -3.22
N LYS A 118 0.03 2.06 -4.43
CA LYS A 118 -0.79 1.47 -5.51
C LYS A 118 0.10 0.70 -6.48
N MET A 119 -0.17 -0.59 -6.61
CA MET A 119 0.46 -1.51 -7.56
C MET A 119 -0.57 -1.95 -8.59
N VAL A 120 -0.12 -2.16 -9.82
CA VAL A 120 -1.00 -2.59 -10.92
C VAL A 120 -0.95 -4.11 -11.04
N ILE A 121 -2.11 -4.76 -11.01
CA ILE A 121 -2.23 -6.18 -11.29
C ILE A 121 -2.71 -6.32 -12.73
N GLN A 122 -1.91 -6.97 -13.57
CA GLN A 122 -2.37 -7.44 -14.87
C GLN A 122 -2.81 -8.89 -14.74
N VAL A 123 -4.06 -9.15 -15.13
CA VAL A 123 -4.61 -10.51 -15.16
C VAL A 123 -4.73 -10.94 -16.61
N SER A 124 -4.19 -12.11 -16.93
CA SER A 124 -4.25 -12.72 -18.26
C SER A 124 -4.66 -14.18 -18.18
N GLU A 125 -5.48 -14.63 -19.12
CA GLU A 125 -5.81 -16.04 -19.24
C GLU A 125 -4.73 -16.76 -20.06
N GLN A 126 -4.03 -17.69 -19.44
CA GLN A 126 -3.06 -18.55 -20.11
C GLN A 126 -3.50 -20.01 -20.00
N ARG A 127 -3.80 -20.64 -21.14
CA ARG A 127 -4.17 -22.07 -21.23
C ARG A 127 -5.38 -22.47 -20.36
N GLY A 128 -6.31 -21.54 -20.12
CA GLY A 128 -7.51 -21.77 -19.31
C GLY A 128 -7.34 -21.47 -17.82
N GLU A 129 -6.17 -20.98 -17.40
CA GLU A 129 -5.91 -20.52 -16.03
C GLU A 129 -5.67 -19.01 -16.02
N LEU A 130 -6.24 -18.32 -15.04
CA LEU A 130 -5.98 -16.90 -14.82
C LEU A 130 -4.63 -16.75 -14.11
N GLN A 131 -3.71 -16.04 -14.76
CA GLN A 131 -2.43 -15.65 -14.19
C GLN A 131 -2.42 -14.17 -13.87
N ARG A 132 -1.75 -13.82 -12.78
CA ARG A 132 -1.53 -12.44 -12.35
C ARG A 132 -0.05 -12.07 -12.49
N ILE A 133 0.18 -10.84 -12.90
CA ILE A 133 1.47 -10.16 -12.84
C ILE A 133 1.24 -8.87 -12.06
N ILE A 134 2.02 -8.63 -11.01
CA ILE A 134 1.90 -7.40 -10.22
C ILE A 134 3.11 -6.51 -10.53
N TYR A 135 2.86 -5.26 -10.90
CA TYR A 135 3.89 -4.29 -11.19
C TYR A 135 4.14 -3.42 -9.97
N SER A 136 5.40 -3.40 -9.53
CA SER A 136 5.85 -2.48 -8.49
C SER A 136 5.85 -1.04 -9.02
N PRO A 137 5.46 -0.04 -8.21
CA PRO A 137 5.49 1.36 -8.62
C PRO A 137 6.92 1.95 -8.69
N LEU A 138 7.94 1.19 -8.27
CA LEU A 138 9.34 1.60 -8.32
C LEU A 138 10.09 1.08 -9.57
N GLU A 139 9.46 0.21 -10.36
CA GLU A 139 10.05 -0.33 -11.62
C GLU A 139 9.74 0.53 -12.86
#